data_AF-A0A7X4JS87-F1
#
_entry.id   AF-A0A7X4JS87-F1
#
_cell.length_a   1.000
_cell.length_b   1.000
_cell.length_c   1.000
_cell.angle_alpha   90.00
_cell.angle_beta   90.00
_cell.angle_gamma   90.00
#
_symmetry.space_group_name_H-M   'P 1'
#
loop_
_entity.id
_entity.type
_entity.pdbx_description
1 polymer ?
#
loop_
_entity_poly.entity_id
_entity_poly.type
_entity_poly.pdbx_seq_one_letter_code
_entity_poly.pdbx_strand_id
1 'polypeptide(L)'
;MDRIRIMASLFILATFTISVAFAADSEKDSGMNCDMFNIEEILDESTLDIKTLEDWHTDKPTGTTRQKLIEINVAEWWPGQDYRIPVRMIVPLEGKAKGFHITGGSPYEALMKDSKPNAFQAKLLANGVGIVRTVVKVFNQIPGKQGLEQEMGQLFLKDLNPRYTTVWIWSMTLMRAVTAAYAETDHFEKGKVAGSGGSKNGISPATALINDERFTATCSNRAFAYYSPTRRFDKEEMDNVRAANKAFFEAVKAGNVDLNKQRARWYQANMVGSKRSLHELALKAGRSWDEIHHLADCILSRLCVTENWDRLTERGVDMLFQPGTHDYVAFDILWGARNHPQLPVYYEPSGGHRQTPHSAAAKNNQNLNAFLWNHFFGGEPLLQPPKSNYTISKDKLSVSVSFNEGPQPKSGRIWWIYDRAPAGSAPFLHEQIPADQWMEMEYDAKTGVWTAAIPLKEGFSRIDFFSNHGREVNGYKQYLSCPYTRVELSPSQH
;
A
#
# COMPACT_ATOMS: atom_id res chain seq x y z
N MET A 1 -12.91 5.94 -38.67
CA MET A 1 -12.27 5.02 -37.69
C MET A 1 -12.02 5.81 -36.42
N ASP A 2 -12.77 5.59 -35.35
CA ASP A 2 -12.45 6.18 -34.04
C ASP A 2 -12.94 5.25 -32.92
N ARG A 3 -12.01 4.77 -32.09
CA ARG A 3 -12.33 3.90 -30.95
C ARG A 3 -12.38 4.73 -29.68
N ILE A 4 -13.58 4.86 -29.10
CA ILE A 4 -13.82 5.48 -27.80
C ILE A 4 -13.00 4.75 -26.74
N ARG A 5 -11.90 5.37 -26.28
CA ARG A 5 -11.10 4.88 -25.15
C ARG A 5 -11.71 5.39 -23.84
N ILE A 6 -12.64 4.63 -23.28
CA ILE A 6 -13.10 4.82 -21.91
C ILE A 6 -11.90 4.54 -20.98
N MET A 7 -11.37 5.59 -20.33
CA MET A 7 -10.44 5.38 -19.22
C MET A 7 -11.21 4.89 -18.00
N ALA A 8 -10.75 3.79 -17.39
CA ALA A 8 -11.27 3.31 -16.13
C ALA A 8 -11.01 4.36 -15.03
N SER A 9 -12.06 5.04 -14.59
CA SER A 9 -12.06 5.84 -13.37
C SER A 9 -12.09 4.89 -12.18
N LEU A 10 -10.92 4.62 -11.60
CA LEU A 10 -10.77 3.78 -10.40
C LEU A 10 -11.69 4.27 -9.27
N PHE A 11 -12.58 3.41 -8.80
CA PHE A 11 -13.37 3.72 -7.60
C PHE A 11 -12.49 3.58 -6.35
N ILE A 12 -12.22 4.71 -5.70
CA ILE A 12 -11.79 4.81 -4.30
C ILE A 12 -12.72 5.79 -3.59
N LEU A 13 -13.10 5.46 -2.35
CA LEU A 13 -13.76 6.37 -1.43
C LEU A 13 -12.74 7.44 -0.98
N ALA A 14 -12.92 8.68 -1.44
CA ALA A 14 -12.02 9.80 -1.16
C ALA A 14 -12.79 11.16 -1.16
N THR A 15 -13.30 11.61 0.00
CA THR A 15 -14.11 12.84 0.23
C THR A 15 -15.17 12.57 1.33
N PHE A 16 -15.69 13.37 2.27
CA PHE A 16 -15.68 14.79 2.72
C PHE A 16 -16.40 14.81 4.11
N THR A 17 -16.38 15.90 4.91
CA THR A 17 -16.79 15.97 6.35
C THR A 17 -18.22 16.34 6.75
N ILE A 18 -18.59 16.10 8.03
CA ILE A 18 -18.90 17.15 9.06
C ILE A 18 -18.89 16.60 10.51
N SER A 19 -18.83 17.49 11.52
CA SER A 19 -18.48 17.21 12.94
C SER A 19 -19.45 17.82 13.97
N VAL A 20 -19.69 17.15 15.10
CA VAL A 20 -20.30 17.69 16.34
C VAL A 20 -19.49 17.25 17.57
N ALA A 21 -19.55 18.00 18.67
CA ALA A 21 -18.75 17.81 19.88
C ALA A 21 -19.18 16.61 20.74
N PHE A 22 -18.32 16.20 21.69
CA PHE A 22 -18.59 15.15 22.67
C PHE A 22 -19.89 15.36 23.46
N ALA A 23 -20.85 14.47 23.23
CA ALA A 23 -21.88 14.10 24.19
C ALA A 23 -22.03 12.58 24.14
N ALA A 24 -22.03 11.92 25.30
CA ALA A 24 -22.30 10.50 25.37
C ALA A 24 -23.82 10.30 25.45
N ASP A 25 -24.49 10.14 24.29
CA ASP A 25 -25.84 9.57 24.26
C ASP A 25 -26.26 9.07 22.86
N SER A 26 -26.95 7.93 22.85
CA SER A 26 -27.53 7.24 21.69
C SER A 26 -26.60 6.91 20.50
N GLU A 27 -26.14 5.66 20.46
CA GLU A 27 -25.98 4.97 19.17
C GLU A 27 -27.36 4.87 18.50
N LYS A 28 -27.62 5.72 17.51
CA LYS A 28 -28.57 5.35 16.46
C LYS A 28 -27.86 4.35 15.57
N ASP A 29 -28.29 3.09 15.65
CA ASP A 29 -27.94 2.08 14.66
C ASP A 29 -28.15 2.66 13.26
N SER A 30 -27.06 2.70 12.49
CA SER A 30 -27.03 3.23 11.13
C SER A 30 -27.70 2.27 10.13
N GLY A 31 -28.01 1.04 10.55
CA GLY A 31 -28.37 -0.07 9.68
C GLY A 31 -27.21 -0.56 8.80
N MET A 32 -26.02 0.03 8.94
CA MET A 32 -24.86 -0.28 8.10
C MET A 32 -24.07 -1.42 8.72
N ASN A 33 -24.28 -2.63 8.21
CA ASN A 33 -23.46 -3.77 8.63
C ASN A 33 -21.99 -3.54 8.20
N CYS A 34 -21.13 -3.29 9.18
CA CYS A 34 -19.71 -3.06 8.97
C CYS A 34 -18.86 -4.34 8.94
N ASP A 35 -19.44 -5.52 9.17
CA ASP A 35 -18.74 -6.80 9.10
C ASP A 35 -18.39 -7.17 7.66
N MET A 36 -17.23 -6.68 7.23
CA MET A 36 -16.73 -6.88 5.88
C MET A 36 -16.61 -8.35 5.54
N PHE A 37 -15.99 -9.18 6.39
CA PHE A 37 -15.55 -10.51 6.00
C PHE A 37 -16.17 -11.61 6.89
N ASN A 38 -16.92 -12.51 6.26
CA ASN A 38 -17.38 -13.75 6.89
C ASN A 38 -16.19 -14.74 6.98
N ILE A 39 -15.55 -14.82 8.14
CA ILE A 39 -14.34 -15.62 8.31
C ILE A 39 -14.64 -17.12 8.23
N GLU A 40 -15.82 -17.57 8.66
CA GLU A 40 -16.24 -18.98 8.57
C GLU A 40 -16.37 -19.42 7.10
N GLU A 41 -17.09 -18.64 6.28
CA GLU A 41 -17.20 -18.85 4.82
C GLU A 41 -15.83 -18.75 4.11
N ILE A 42 -14.94 -17.89 4.58
CA ILE A 42 -13.56 -17.80 4.05
C ILE A 42 -12.79 -19.09 4.29
N LEU A 43 -12.86 -19.63 5.51
CA LEU A 43 -12.12 -20.82 5.94
C LEU A 43 -12.70 -22.13 5.43
N ASP A 44 -14.00 -22.18 5.12
CA ASP A 44 -14.66 -23.36 4.56
C ASP A 44 -14.13 -23.69 3.15
N GLU A 45 -13.57 -24.89 3.02
CA GLU A 45 -13.04 -25.44 1.76
C GLU A 45 -14.17 -25.87 0.81
N SER A 46 -15.34 -26.25 1.34
CA SER A 46 -16.48 -26.77 0.55
C SER A 46 -17.15 -25.69 -0.29
N THR A 47 -17.15 -24.44 0.18
CA THR A 47 -17.73 -23.28 -0.52
C THR A 47 -16.85 -22.78 -1.68
N LEU A 48 -15.65 -23.34 -1.89
CA LEU A 48 -14.74 -22.90 -2.96
C LEU A 48 -15.20 -23.28 -4.37
N ASP A 49 -16.09 -24.27 -4.51
CA ASP A 49 -16.58 -24.83 -5.79
C ASP A 49 -15.46 -24.94 -6.84
N ILE A 50 -14.47 -25.78 -6.55
CA ILE A 50 -13.19 -25.78 -7.28
C ILE A 50 -13.34 -26.38 -8.68
N LYS A 51 -13.00 -25.58 -9.69
CA LYS A 51 -12.87 -26.03 -11.08
C LYS A 51 -11.40 -26.15 -11.46
N THR A 52 -10.89 -27.38 -11.58
CA THR A 52 -9.55 -27.63 -12.11
C THR A 52 -9.45 -27.24 -13.59
N LEU A 53 -8.43 -26.45 -13.95
CA LEU A 53 -8.14 -26.05 -15.33
C LEU A 53 -6.88 -26.77 -15.85
N GLU A 54 -5.86 -26.88 -15.01
CA GLU A 54 -4.69 -27.75 -15.19
C GLU A 54 -4.40 -28.39 -13.83
N ASP A 55 -4.45 -29.73 -13.71
CA ASP A 55 -4.12 -30.39 -12.44
C ASP A 55 -2.60 -30.45 -12.18
N TRP A 56 -2.17 -31.00 -11.04
CA TRP A 56 -0.77 -31.10 -10.65
C TRP A 56 0.10 -31.78 -11.72
N HIS A 57 1.03 -31.01 -12.28
CA HIS A 57 2.01 -31.48 -13.24
C HIS A 57 3.36 -30.78 -13.07
N THR A 58 4.43 -31.40 -13.58
CA THR A 58 5.77 -30.81 -13.63
C THR A 58 5.82 -29.66 -14.65
N ASP A 59 6.38 -28.51 -14.28
CA ASP A 59 6.35 -27.30 -15.11
C ASP A 59 7.13 -27.45 -16.43
N LYS A 60 6.54 -27.02 -17.54
CA LYS A 60 7.16 -27.07 -18.87
C LYS A 60 8.36 -26.10 -19.05
N PRO A 61 8.42 -24.90 -18.42
CA PRO A 61 9.52 -23.94 -18.62
C PRO A 61 10.88 -24.29 -17.99
N THR A 62 10.91 -25.16 -16.98
CA THR A 62 12.13 -25.53 -16.24
C THR A 62 12.18 -26.98 -15.75
N GLY A 63 11.05 -27.62 -15.49
CA GLY A 63 11.00 -28.98 -14.94
C GLY A 63 11.44 -29.09 -13.48
N THR A 64 11.38 -28.00 -12.70
CA THR A 64 11.90 -27.92 -11.32
C THR A 64 10.81 -27.66 -10.27
N THR A 65 9.54 -27.54 -10.69
CA THR A 65 8.38 -27.33 -9.83
C THR A 65 7.20 -28.20 -10.26
N ARG A 66 6.31 -28.50 -9.31
CA ARG A 66 4.94 -28.94 -9.63
C ARG A 66 4.01 -27.74 -9.60
N GLN A 67 3.09 -27.66 -10.56
CA GLN A 67 2.13 -26.57 -10.70
C GLN A 67 0.72 -27.11 -10.94
N LYS A 68 -0.27 -26.38 -10.41
CA LYS A 68 -1.70 -26.60 -10.62
C LYS A 68 -2.40 -25.26 -10.81
N LEU A 69 -3.36 -25.21 -11.73
CA LEU A 69 -4.20 -24.06 -12.01
C LEU A 69 -5.67 -24.46 -11.82
N ILE A 70 -6.30 -23.82 -10.84
CA ILE A 70 -7.73 -23.96 -10.55
C ILE A 70 -8.43 -22.62 -10.75
N GLU A 71 -9.75 -22.64 -10.87
CA GLU A 71 -10.64 -21.50 -10.69
C GLU A 71 -11.55 -21.76 -9.49
N ILE A 72 -11.56 -20.84 -8.53
CA ILE A 72 -12.36 -20.93 -7.31
C ILE A 72 -13.49 -19.90 -7.33
N ASN A 73 -14.60 -20.22 -6.67
CA ASN A 73 -15.57 -19.22 -6.26
C ASN A 73 -15.03 -18.42 -5.07
N VAL A 74 -14.94 -17.10 -5.22
CA VAL A 74 -14.50 -16.20 -4.14
C VAL A 74 -15.69 -15.80 -3.27
N ALA A 75 -16.84 -15.52 -3.91
CA ALA A 75 -18.12 -15.15 -3.32
C ALA A 75 -19.16 -14.94 -4.44
N GLU A 76 -20.46 -15.10 -4.14
CA GLU A 76 -21.49 -14.37 -4.90
C GLU A 76 -21.29 -12.87 -4.62
N TRP A 77 -20.73 -12.13 -5.61
CA TRP A 77 -20.43 -10.70 -5.45
C TRP A 77 -21.56 -9.84 -6.04
N TRP A 78 -22.09 -10.25 -7.20
CA TRP A 78 -23.32 -9.69 -7.78
C TRP A 78 -24.46 -10.70 -7.58
N PRO A 79 -25.70 -10.26 -7.25
CA PRO A 79 -26.81 -11.17 -6.96
C PRO A 79 -27.06 -12.21 -8.05
N GLY A 80 -27.03 -13.49 -7.67
CA GLY A 80 -27.14 -14.65 -8.56
C GLY A 80 -25.94 -14.89 -9.49
N GLN A 81 -24.76 -14.29 -9.23
CA GLN A 81 -23.56 -14.47 -10.04
C GLN A 81 -22.26 -14.59 -9.23
N ASP A 82 -21.65 -15.77 -9.29
CA ASP A 82 -20.34 -16.08 -8.70
C ASP A 82 -19.21 -15.21 -9.25
N TYR A 83 -18.44 -14.62 -8.33
CA TYR A 83 -17.15 -14.03 -8.66
C TYR A 83 -16.04 -15.11 -8.65
N ARG A 84 -15.99 -15.87 -9.75
CA ARG A 84 -14.96 -16.91 -9.95
C ARG A 84 -13.61 -16.32 -10.37
N ILE A 85 -12.48 -16.81 -9.83
CA ILE A 85 -11.12 -16.33 -10.18
C ILE A 85 -10.10 -17.47 -10.24
N PRO A 86 -9.16 -17.44 -11.21
CA PRO A 86 -8.05 -18.38 -11.25
C PRO A 86 -7.01 -18.19 -10.13
N VAL A 87 -6.51 -19.31 -9.62
CA VAL A 87 -5.39 -19.43 -8.69
C VAL A 87 -4.40 -20.44 -9.26
N ARG A 88 -3.14 -20.02 -9.48
CA ARG A 88 -2.03 -20.93 -9.80
C ARG A 88 -1.20 -21.16 -8.55
N MET A 89 -1.03 -22.44 -8.23
CA MET A 89 -0.26 -22.93 -7.11
C MET A 89 1.03 -23.56 -7.63
N ILE A 90 2.15 -23.30 -6.96
CA ILE A 90 3.49 -23.74 -7.36
C ILE A 90 4.19 -24.27 -6.11
N VAL A 91 4.64 -25.53 -6.17
CA VAL A 91 5.35 -26.21 -5.08
C VAL A 91 6.65 -26.83 -5.61
N PRO A 92 7.59 -27.22 -4.73
CA PRO A 92 8.87 -27.81 -5.15
C PRO A 92 8.64 -29.14 -5.90
N LEU A 93 9.59 -29.56 -6.75
CA LEU A 93 9.46 -30.81 -7.50
C LEU A 93 9.21 -32.02 -6.58
N GLU A 94 9.88 -32.06 -5.42
CA GLU A 94 9.79 -33.11 -4.40
C GLU A 94 9.25 -32.55 -3.07
N GLY A 95 8.65 -33.39 -2.22
CA GLY A 95 8.13 -32.99 -0.91
C GLY A 95 6.82 -32.17 -0.94
N LYS A 96 6.59 -31.35 0.09
CA LYS A 96 5.45 -30.43 0.22
C LYS A 96 5.92 -29.00 0.47
N ALA A 97 5.11 -28.01 0.11
CA ALA A 97 5.34 -26.61 0.41
C ALA A 97 4.83 -26.24 1.81
N LYS A 98 5.70 -25.87 2.74
CA LYS A 98 5.34 -25.50 4.11
C LYS A 98 5.10 -24.00 4.25
N GLY A 99 3.85 -23.60 4.06
CA GLY A 99 3.51 -22.19 3.83
C GLY A 99 3.99 -21.68 2.47
N PHE A 100 3.70 -20.42 2.17
CA PHE A 100 3.93 -19.86 0.82
C PHE A 100 3.96 -18.33 0.75
N HIS A 101 4.60 -17.85 -0.31
CA HIS A 101 4.50 -16.46 -0.78
C HIS A 101 3.24 -16.28 -1.64
N ILE A 102 2.37 -15.32 -1.31
CA ILE A 102 1.15 -15.03 -2.08
C ILE A 102 1.15 -13.63 -2.71
N THR A 103 0.73 -13.55 -3.97
CA THR A 103 0.46 -12.26 -4.62
C THR A 103 -0.66 -12.30 -5.66
N GLY A 104 -1.50 -11.27 -5.65
CA GLY A 104 -2.46 -10.96 -6.71
C GLY A 104 -1.85 -10.20 -7.88
N GLY A 105 -0.52 -10.03 -7.95
CA GLY A 105 0.19 -9.19 -8.92
C GLY A 105 0.07 -9.59 -10.40
N SER A 106 -0.46 -10.78 -10.70
CA SER A 106 -0.40 -11.43 -12.02
C SER A 106 -1.30 -10.75 -13.07
N PRO A 107 -0.83 -10.55 -14.32
CA PRO A 107 -1.71 -10.43 -15.48
C PRO A 107 -2.47 -11.74 -15.70
N TYR A 108 -3.75 -11.69 -16.07
CA TYR A 108 -4.59 -12.88 -16.26
C TYR A 108 -3.96 -13.87 -17.25
N GLU A 109 -3.64 -13.43 -18.47
CA GLU A 109 -3.04 -14.25 -19.54
C GLU A 109 -1.69 -14.91 -19.18
N ALA A 110 -0.99 -14.38 -18.18
CA ALA A 110 0.28 -14.91 -17.69
C ALA A 110 0.10 -15.87 -16.50
N LEU A 111 -1.07 -15.88 -15.86
CA LEU A 111 -1.45 -16.85 -14.83
C LEU A 111 -1.98 -18.16 -15.45
N MET A 112 -2.63 -18.05 -16.61
CA MET A 112 -3.14 -19.18 -17.42
C MET A 112 -2.04 -19.98 -18.13
N LYS A 113 -0.79 -19.93 -17.63
CA LYS A 113 0.40 -20.56 -18.23
C LYS A 113 1.39 -20.91 -17.14
N ASP A 114 2.25 -21.90 -17.41
CA ASP A 114 3.31 -22.31 -16.49
C ASP A 114 4.22 -21.15 -16.12
N SER A 115 4.32 -20.93 -14.82
CA SER A 115 5.14 -19.87 -14.27
C SER A 115 6.57 -20.35 -14.13
N LYS A 116 7.47 -19.87 -14.99
CA LYS A 116 8.91 -19.93 -14.70
C LYS A 116 9.22 -19.13 -13.42
N PRO A 117 9.74 -19.74 -12.34
CA PRO A 117 10.14 -18.99 -11.14
C PRO A 117 11.29 -18.04 -11.45
N ASN A 118 11.30 -16.84 -10.85
CA ASN A 118 12.49 -15.99 -10.89
C ASN A 118 13.59 -16.52 -9.93
N ALA A 119 14.80 -15.98 -10.01
CA ALA A 119 15.94 -16.47 -9.23
C ALA A 119 15.76 -16.41 -7.69
N PHE A 120 14.91 -15.52 -7.17
CA PHE A 120 14.57 -15.50 -5.73
C PHE A 120 13.48 -16.52 -5.39
N GLN A 121 12.44 -16.60 -6.23
CA GLN A 121 11.36 -17.57 -6.12
C GLN A 121 11.86 -19.02 -6.21
N ALA A 122 12.83 -19.30 -7.07
CA ALA A 122 13.50 -20.60 -7.14
C ALA A 122 14.20 -20.96 -5.81
N LYS A 123 14.79 -19.99 -5.10
CA LYS A 123 15.36 -20.24 -3.76
C LYS A 123 14.27 -20.51 -2.71
N LEU A 124 13.13 -19.81 -2.75
CA LEU A 124 12.00 -20.08 -1.85
C LEU A 124 11.54 -21.54 -2.00
N LEU A 125 11.29 -21.96 -3.25
CA LEU A 125 10.87 -23.32 -3.59
C LEU A 125 11.94 -24.36 -3.20
N ALA A 126 13.22 -24.11 -3.48
CA ALA A 126 14.31 -25.00 -3.08
C ALA A 126 14.49 -25.15 -1.55
N ASN A 127 13.87 -24.27 -0.75
CA ASN A 127 13.83 -24.34 0.71
C ASN A 127 12.41 -24.63 1.24
N GLY A 128 11.55 -25.27 0.43
CA GLY A 128 10.25 -25.77 0.86
C GLY A 128 9.13 -24.72 0.95
N VAL A 129 9.32 -23.49 0.48
CA VAL A 129 8.30 -22.43 0.51
C VAL A 129 7.57 -22.37 -0.83
N GLY A 130 6.25 -22.56 -0.82
CA GLY A 130 5.42 -22.53 -2.02
C GLY A 130 5.20 -21.11 -2.56
N ILE A 131 4.55 -21.02 -3.73
CA ILE A 131 4.13 -19.75 -4.33
C ILE A 131 2.69 -19.87 -4.81
N VAL A 132 1.82 -18.98 -4.33
CA VAL A 132 0.42 -18.88 -4.73
C VAL A 132 0.22 -17.56 -5.49
N ARG A 133 -0.39 -17.65 -6.68
CA ARG A 133 -0.64 -16.50 -7.55
C ARG A 133 -2.10 -16.43 -7.96
N THR A 134 -2.65 -15.22 -7.95
CA THR A 134 -4.01 -14.94 -8.40
C THR A 134 -4.08 -13.55 -9.07
N VAL A 135 -5.28 -13.06 -9.37
CA VAL A 135 -5.54 -11.85 -10.18
C VAL A 135 -6.26 -10.78 -9.36
N VAL A 136 -5.48 -9.91 -8.72
CA VAL A 136 -5.97 -8.63 -8.16
C VAL A 136 -5.71 -7.56 -9.21
N LYS A 137 -6.70 -7.27 -10.05
CA LYS A 137 -6.59 -6.31 -11.17
C LYS A 137 -7.90 -5.56 -11.38
N VAL A 138 -7.81 -4.42 -12.09
CA VAL A 138 -8.96 -3.71 -12.64
C VAL A 138 -9.78 -4.68 -13.49
N PHE A 139 -11.07 -4.79 -13.21
CA PHE A 139 -11.91 -5.91 -13.68
C PHE A 139 -12.01 -6.01 -15.20
N ASN A 140 -11.88 -4.89 -15.92
CA ASN A 140 -11.80 -4.87 -17.39
C ASN A 140 -10.58 -5.64 -17.96
N GLN A 141 -9.57 -5.97 -17.14
CA GLN A 141 -8.40 -6.80 -17.48
C GLN A 141 -8.61 -8.30 -17.15
N ILE A 142 -9.79 -8.67 -16.66
CA ILE A 142 -10.18 -10.04 -16.30
C ILE A 142 -11.30 -10.46 -17.26
N PRO A 143 -11.14 -11.53 -18.07
CA PRO A 143 -12.20 -12.02 -18.95
C PRO A 143 -13.49 -12.31 -18.18
N GLY A 144 -14.62 -11.89 -18.74
CA GLY A 144 -15.96 -12.10 -18.15
C GLY A 144 -16.30 -11.21 -16.96
N LYS A 145 -15.44 -10.23 -16.60
CA LYS A 145 -15.68 -9.28 -15.49
C LYS A 145 -15.68 -7.80 -15.95
N GLN A 146 -15.78 -7.56 -17.26
CA GLN A 146 -15.98 -6.23 -17.83
C GLN A 146 -17.29 -5.62 -17.29
N GLY A 147 -17.30 -4.32 -16.98
CA GLY A 147 -18.51 -3.62 -16.50
C GLY A 147 -18.81 -3.78 -15.00
N LEU A 148 -18.48 -4.93 -14.40
CA LEU A 148 -18.84 -5.30 -13.02
C LEU A 148 -18.48 -4.24 -11.96
N GLU A 149 -17.34 -3.55 -12.09
CA GLU A 149 -16.95 -2.45 -11.17
C GLU A 149 -17.98 -1.30 -11.15
N GLN A 150 -18.66 -1.02 -12.26
CA GLN A 150 -19.72 -0.02 -12.35
C GLN A 150 -21.04 -0.52 -11.73
N GLU A 151 -21.36 -1.80 -11.92
CA GLU A 151 -22.58 -2.45 -11.44
C GLU A 151 -22.55 -2.59 -9.91
N MET A 152 -21.44 -3.11 -9.36
CA MET A 152 -21.18 -3.12 -7.93
C MET A 152 -21.18 -1.70 -7.34
N GLY A 153 -20.65 -0.72 -8.09
CA GLY A 153 -20.74 0.69 -7.72
C GLY A 153 -22.17 1.24 -7.64
N GLN A 154 -23.16 0.67 -8.35
CA GLN A 154 -24.57 1.03 -8.18
C GLN A 154 -25.20 0.37 -6.96
N LEU A 155 -24.80 -0.87 -6.60
CA LEU A 155 -25.26 -1.50 -5.36
C LEU A 155 -24.73 -0.75 -4.14
N PHE A 156 -23.43 -0.43 -4.13
CA PHE A 156 -22.79 0.38 -3.09
C PHE A 156 -23.52 1.72 -2.81
N LEU A 157 -24.09 2.37 -3.82
CA LEU A 157 -24.81 3.63 -3.60
C LEU A 157 -26.20 3.46 -2.93
N LYS A 158 -26.74 2.24 -2.88
CA LYS A 158 -28.05 1.91 -2.28
C LYS A 158 -28.00 1.65 -0.76
N ASP A 159 -26.85 1.26 -0.23
CA ASP A 159 -26.69 0.87 1.19
C ASP A 159 -25.31 1.19 1.78
N LEU A 160 -24.38 1.71 0.97
CA LEU A 160 -22.97 1.94 1.30
C LEU A 160 -22.20 0.67 1.73
N ASN A 161 -22.73 -0.52 1.47
CA ASN A 161 -22.18 -1.78 1.97
C ASN A 161 -20.72 -2.02 1.49
N PRO A 162 -19.74 -2.14 2.41
CA PRO A 162 -18.34 -2.39 2.08
C PRO A 162 -18.07 -3.61 1.19
N ARG A 163 -18.93 -4.64 1.21
CA ARG A 163 -18.82 -5.86 0.36
C ARG A 163 -18.73 -5.50 -1.11
N TYR A 164 -19.43 -4.46 -1.55
CA TYR A 164 -19.48 -4.04 -2.96
C TYR A 164 -18.25 -3.24 -3.42
N THR A 165 -17.26 -3.04 -2.56
CA THR A 165 -16.02 -2.33 -2.90
C THR A 165 -14.97 -3.23 -3.59
N THR A 166 -14.13 -2.63 -4.42
CA THR A 166 -13.06 -3.34 -5.13
C THR A 166 -11.99 -3.91 -4.17
N VAL A 167 -11.68 -3.19 -3.09
CA VAL A 167 -10.73 -3.63 -2.06
C VAL A 167 -11.26 -4.82 -1.26
N TRP A 168 -12.58 -4.93 -1.06
CA TRP A 168 -13.20 -6.10 -0.43
C TRP A 168 -12.93 -7.37 -1.24
N ILE A 169 -13.42 -7.43 -2.49
CA ILE A 169 -13.34 -8.65 -3.30
C ILE A 169 -11.89 -9.06 -3.60
N TRP A 170 -10.96 -8.10 -3.75
CA TRP A 170 -9.55 -8.41 -3.95
C TRP A 170 -8.86 -8.97 -2.70
N SER A 171 -9.29 -8.55 -1.50
CA SER A 171 -8.77 -9.11 -0.24
C SER A 171 -9.38 -10.49 0.01
N MET A 172 -10.69 -10.63 -0.20
CA MET A 172 -11.41 -11.92 -0.22
C MET A 172 -10.74 -12.92 -1.17
N THR A 173 -10.37 -12.49 -2.39
CA THR A 173 -9.67 -13.32 -3.38
C THR A 173 -8.35 -13.88 -2.83
N LEU A 174 -7.58 -13.11 -2.05
CA LEU A 174 -6.33 -13.59 -1.44
C LEU A 174 -6.60 -14.58 -0.30
N MET A 175 -7.58 -14.30 0.57
CA MET A 175 -7.93 -15.18 1.69
C MET A 175 -8.53 -16.51 1.21
N ARG A 176 -9.39 -16.49 0.19
CA ARG A 176 -9.94 -17.71 -0.45
C ARG A 176 -8.87 -18.51 -1.20
N ALA A 177 -7.87 -17.84 -1.79
CA ALA A 177 -6.71 -18.51 -2.38
C ALA A 177 -5.80 -19.18 -1.34
N VAL A 178 -5.77 -18.70 -0.08
CA VAL A 178 -5.12 -19.41 1.04
C VAL A 178 -5.88 -20.68 1.41
N THR A 179 -7.22 -20.61 1.47
CA THR A 179 -8.08 -21.78 1.71
C THR A 179 -7.86 -22.85 0.64
N ALA A 180 -7.90 -22.45 -0.64
CA ALA A 180 -7.69 -23.37 -1.76
C ALA A 180 -6.27 -24.00 -1.78
N ALA A 181 -5.24 -23.25 -1.37
CA ALA A 181 -3.88 -23.80 -1.26
C ALA A 181 -3.75 -24.82 -0.12
N TYR A 182 -4.42 -24.60 1.02
CA TYR A 182 -4.36 -25.54 2.16
C TYR A 182 -5.29 -26.76 2.00
N ALA A 183 -6.31 -26.70 1.15
CA ALA A 183 -7.10 -27.88 0.75
C ALA A 183 -6.27 -28.91 -0.05
N GLU A 184 -5.26 -28.46 -0.81
CA GLU A 184 -4.32 -29.33 -1.55
C GLU A 184 -3.27 -29.94 -0.62
N THR A 185 -3.72 -30.67 0.41
CA THR A 185 -2.92 -31.20 1.53
C THR A 185 -1.79 -32.13 1.13
N ASP A 186 -1.82 -32.72 -0.07
CA ASP A 186 -0.69 -33.50 -0.63
C ASP A 186 0.43 -32.67 -1.24
N HIS A 187 0.22 -31.36 -1.38
CA HIS A 187 1.17 -30.43 -1.97
C HIS A 187 1.54 -29.29 -1.01
N PHE A 188 0.70 -28.95 -0.04
CA PHE A 188 0.96 -27.94 0.98
C PHE A 188 0.85 -28.48 2.41
N GLU A 189 1.73 -27.99 3.28
CA GLU A 189 1.61 -28.05 4.74
C GLU A 189 1.26 -26.66 5.28
N LYS A 190 0.48 -26.61 6.37
CA LYS A 190 0.20 -25.35 7.09
C LYS A 190 1.51 -24.73 7.61
N GLY A 191 1.70 -23.45 7.34
CA GLY A 191 2.91 -22.70 7.68
C GLY A 191 2.71 -21.20 7.55
N LYS A 192 3.82 -20.46 7.41
CA LYS A 192 3.81 -19.01 7.22
C LYS A 192 3.19 -18.62 5.87
N VAL A 193 2.38 -17.55 5.83
CA VAL A 193 1.84 -16.97 4.59
C VAL A 193 2.23 -15.50 4.51
N ALA A 194 3.04 -15.17 3.50
CA ALA A 194 3.52 -13.81 3.27
C ALA A 194 2.84 -13.18 2.06
N GLY A 195 1.99 -12.18 2.30
CA GLY A 195 1.34 -11.39 1.26
C GLY A 195 2.26 -10.29 0.71
N SER A 196 2.12 -9.96 -0.58
CA SER A 196 2.81 -8.79 -1.14
C SER A 196 2.21 -8.26 -2.45
N GLY A 197 2.45 -6.98 -2.70
CA GLY A 197 2.21 -6.38 -4.01
C GLY A 197 2.34 -4.86 -4.02
N GLY A 198 1.99 -4.26 -5.16
CA GLY A 198 2.01 -2.81 -5.37
C GLY A 198 0.60 -2.21 -5.44
N SER A 199 0.39 -0.97 -4.97
CA SER A 199 -0.91 -0.29 -5.06
C SER A 199 -2.00 -1.05 -4.30
N LYS A 200 -3.18 -1.21 -4.92
CA LYS A 200 -4.27 -2.10 -4.45
C LYS A 200 -3.78 -3.52 -4.14
N ASN A 201 -2.84 -4.06 -4.93
CA ASN A 201 -2.22 -5.36 -4.68
C ASN A 201 -1.30 -5.37 -3.45
N GLY A 202 -0.94 -4.22 -2.88
CA GLY A 202 -0.25 -4.07 -1.59
C GLY A 202 -1.22 -3.71 -0.44
N ILE A 203 -2.36 -3.09 -0.73
CA ILE A 203 -3.44 -2.88 0.24
C ILE A 203 -4.10 -4.23 0.58
N SER A 204 -4.58 -4.99 -0.42
CA SER A 204 -5.29 -6.25 -0.20
C SER A 204 -4.56 -7.31 0.65
N PRO A 205 -3.23 -7.54 0.56
CA PRO A 205 -2.54 -8.43 1.49
C PRO A 205 -2.38 -7.84 2.90
N ALA A 206 -2.37 -6.52 3.07
CA ALA A 206 -2.42 -5.89 4.40
C ALA A 206 -3.84 -5.98 5.01
N THR A 207 -4.88 -5.83 4.21
CA THR A 207 -6.27 -6.13 4.59
C THR A 207 -6.45 -7.60 4.96
N ALA A 208 -5.90 -8.52 4.18
CA ALA A 208 -5.91 -9.95 4.52
C ALA A 208 -5.14 -10.22 5.83
N LEU A 209 -3.99 -9.58 6.05
CA LEU A 209 -3.24 -9.67 7.31
C LEU A 209 -4.07 -9.25 8.54
N ILE A 210 -4.89 -8.21 8.40
CA ILE A 210 -5.80 -7.71 9.46
C ILE A 210 -6.95 -8.69 9.75
N ASN A 211 -7.51 -9.35 8.73
CA ASN A 211 -8.79 -10.07 8.84
C ASN A 211 -8.67 -11.61 8.83
N ASP A 212 -7.55 -12.18 8.38
CA ASP A 212 -7.30 -13.64 8.32
C ASP A 212 -5.98 -13.98 9.02
N GLU A 213 -6.08 -14.74 10.12
CA GLU A 213 -4.94 -15.07 10.98
C GLU A 213 -3.90 -15.96 10.31
N ARG A 214 -4.25 -16.63 9.21
CA ARG A 214 -3.31 -17.45 8.43
C ARG A 214 -2.24 -16.61 7.74
N PHE A 215 -2.50 -15.32 7.51
CA PHE A 215 -1.49 -14.37 7.06
C PHE A 215 -0.55 -14.01 8.22
N THR A 216 0.74 -14.23 8.00
CA THR A 216 1.81 -13.99 8.98
C THR A 216 2.74 -12.84 8.58
N ALA A 217 2.63 -12.31 7.35
CA ALA A 217 3.38 -11.14 6.91
C ALA A 217 2.74 -10.37 5.75
N THR A 218 3.06 -9.07 5.64
CA THR A 218 2.78 -8.26 4.44
C THR A 218 3.94 -7.34 4.03
N CYS A 219 4.29 -7.34 2.75
CA CYS A 219 5.20 -6.35 2.15
C CYS A 219 4.48 -5.54 1.07
N SER A 220 4.18 -4.28 1.38
CA SER A 220 3.19 -3.46 0.68
C SER A 220 3.81 -2.22 0.03
N ASN A 221 4.00 -2.28 -1.29
CA ASN A 221 4.64 -1.23 -2.09
C ASN A 221 3.60 -0.23 -2.63
N ARG A 222 3.88 1.08 -2.59
CA ARG A 222 2.99 2.17 -3.07
C ARG A 222 1.54 2.00 -2.58
N ALA A 223 1.41 1.58 -1.32
CA ALA A 223 0.18 1.29 -0.61
C ALA A 223 0.20 2.04 0.73
N PHE A 224 -0.98 2.38 1.26
CA PHE A 224 -1.10 3.08 2.54
C PHE A 224 -1.21 2.11 3.71
N ALA A 225 -0.82 2.57 4.90
CA ALA A 225 -0.91 1.85 6.16
C ALA A 225 -1.84 2.53 7.19
N TYR A 226 -2.15 3.81 6.97
CA TYR A 226 -2.51 4.78 8.01
C TYR A 226 -3.96 5.28 7.91
N TYR A 227 -4.60 5.54 9.04
CA TYR A 227 -5.94 6.13 9.18
C TYR A 227 -5.91 7.67 9.28
N SER A 228 -5.19 8.31 8.36
CA SER A 228 -4.92 9.75 8.43
C SER A 228 -6.18 10.63 8.30
N PRO A 229 -6.20 11.84 8.89
CA PRO A 229 -7.28 12.82 8.75
C PRO A 229 -7.73 13.05 7.30
N THR A 230 -6.80 13.15 6.36
CA THR A 230 -7.08 13.31 4.92
C THR A 230 -7.79 12.08 4.29
N ARG A 231 -7.71 10.89 4.90
CA ARG A 231 -8.50 9.68 4.52
C ARG A 231 -9.83 9.55 5.23
N ARG A 232 -9.95 10.12 6.43
CA ARG A 232 -11.24 10.36 7.12
C ARG A 232 -11.93 11.63 6.63
N PHE A 233 -11.26 12.32 5.70
CA PHE A 233 -11.71 13.49 4.97
C PHE A 233 -11.89 14.76 5.80
N ASP A 234 -11.21 14.84 6.95
CA ASP A 234 -11.22 15.93 7.93
C ASP A 234 -11.33 17.33 7.33
N LYS A 235 -12.11 18.21 7.98
CA LYS A 235 -12.65 19.40 7.31
C LYS A 235 -11.55 20.41 7.04
N GLU A 236 -10.72 20.66 8.04
CA GLU A 236 -9.64 21.63 7.97
C GLU A 236 -8.56 21.14 7.01
N GLU A 237 -8.12 19.89 7.15
CA GLU A 237 -7.16 19.26 6.24
C GLU A 237 -7.67 19.23 4.79
N MET A 238 -8.95 18.94 4.58
CA MET A 238 -9.52 18.90 3.24
C MET A 238 -9.82 20.28 2.65
N ASP A 239 -10.14 21.29 3.45
CA ASP A 239 -10.20 22.69 2.98
C ASP A 239 -8.79 23.21 2.64
N ASN A 240 -7.76 22.83 3.40
CA ASN A 240 -6.36 23.10 3.08
C ASN A 240 -5.94 22.44 1.74
N VAL A 241 -6.28 21.16 1.54
CA VAL A 241 -6.05 20.44 0.27
C VAL A 241 -6.84 21.07 -0.90
N ARG A 242 -8.10 21.48 -0.69
CA ARG A 242 -8.91 22.19 -1.70
C ARG A 242 -8.29 23.54 -2.07
N ALA A 243 -7.84 24.32 -1.08
CA ALA A 243 -7.20 25.62 -1.30
C ALA A 243 -5.89 25.48 -2.09
N ALA A 244 -5.01 24.54 -1.69
CA ALA A 244 -3.76 24.25 -2.39
C ALA A 244 -4.00 23.77 -3.83
N ASN A 245 -4.98 22.88 -4.04
CA ASN A 245 -5.40 22.44 -5.37
C ASN A 245 -5.90 23.62 -6.23
N LYS A 246 -6.76 24.48 -5.69
CA LYS A 246 -7.31 25.65 -6.40
C LYS A 246 -6.18 26.59 -6.85
N ALA A 247 -5.35 27.04 -5.92
CA ALA A 247 -4.24 27.96 -6.19
C ALA A 247 -3.27 27.39 -7.23
N PHE A 248 -2.96 26.09 -7.14
CA PHE A 248 -2.12 25.40 -8.12
C PHE A 248 -2.71 25.43 -9.54
N PHE A 249 -4.00 25.10 -9.71
CA PHE A 249 -4.62 25.14 -11.04
C PHE A 249 -4.88 26.56 -11.57
N GLU A 250 -5.01 27.55 -10.69
CA GLU A 250 -5.03 28.97 -11.06
C GLU A 250 -3.64 29.44 -11.54
N ALA A 251 -2.56 29.04 -10.86
CA ALA A 251 -1.18 29.30 -11.29
C ALA A 251 -0.84 28.63 -12.63
N VAL A 252 -1.26 27.38 -12.85
CA VAL A 252 -1.15 26.68 -14.15
C VAL A 252 -1.92 27.44 -15.24
N LYS A 253 -3.13 27.93 -14.95
CA LYS A 253 -3.93 28.72 -15.90
C LYS A 253 -3.27 30.07 -16.24
N ALA A 254 -2.55 30.68 -15.30
CA ALA A 254 -1.76 31.89 -15.50
C ALA A 254 -0.45 31.67 -16.27
N GLY A 255 0.00 30.42 -16.43
CA GLY A 255 1.30 30.08 -17.04
C GLY A 255 2.48 30.10 -16.06
N ASN A 256 2.23 30.29 -14.76
CA ASN A 256 3.27 30.33 -13.72
C ASN A 256 3.82 28.94 -13.36
N VAL A 257 3.17 27.87 -13.82
CA VAL A 257 3.55 26.47 -13.58
C VAL A 257 3.36 25.69 -14.88
N ASP A 258 4.42 25.04 -15.38
CA ASP A 258 4.28 24.12 -16.53
C ASP A 258 3.56 22.84 -16.08
N LEU A 259 2.40 22.59 -16.69
CA LEU A 259 1.65 21.37 -16.47
C LEU A 259 0.99 20.88 -17.76
N ASN A 260 1.63 19.91 -18.41
CA ASN A 260 1.08 19.30 -19.62
C ASN A 260 -0.34 18.73 -19.41
N LYS A 261 -1.15 18.77 -20.48
CA LYS A 261 -2.58 18.43 -20.45
C LYS A 261 -2.87 17.00 -19.96
N GLN A 262 -1.94 16.06 -20.11
CA GLN A 262 -2.12 14.69 -19.63
C GLN A 262 -1.94 14.60 -18.11
N ARG A 263 -0.92 15.29 -17.57
CA ARG A 263 -0.66 15.36 -16.12
C ARG A 263 -1.75 16.15 -15.39
N ALA A 264 -2.21 17.27 -15.96
CA ALA A 264 -3.35 18.04 -15.43
C ALA A 264 -4.62 17.19 -15.26
N ARG A 265 -5.01 16.43 -16.30
CA ARG A 265 -6.14 15.49 -16.23
C ARG A 265 -5.94 14.40 -15.18
N TRP A 266 -4.71 13.91 -15.00
CA TRP A 266 -4.43 12.89 -13.99
C TRP A 266 -4.57 13.44 -12.57
N TYR A 267 -4.03 14.62 -12.28
CA TYR A 267 -4.21 15.27 -10.97
C TYR A 267 -5.68 15.60 -10.68
N GLN A 268 -6.43 16.12 -11.65
CA GLN A 268 -7.87 16.36 -11.47
C GLN A 268 -8.59 15.05 -11.09
N ALA A 269 -8.31 13.96 -11.80
CA ALA A 269 -8.95 12.67 -11.55
C ALA A 269 -8.53 11.96 -10.24
N ASN A 270 -7.42 12.36 -9.58
CA ASN A 270 -6.86 11.60 -8.43
C ASN A 270 -6.61 12.45 -7.16
N MET A 271 -6.40 13.77 -7.27
CA MET A 271 -6.04 14.66 -6.15
C MET A 271 -7.06 15.80 -5.91
N VAL A 272 -7.83 16.18 -6.92
CA VAL A 272 -8.91 17.19 -6.79
C VAL A 272 -10.26 16.53 -6.54
N GLY A 273 -10.42 15.27 -6.95
CA GLY A 273 -11.71 14.61 -7.04
C GLY A 273 -12.48 15.02 -8.31
N SER A 274 -13.65 14.43 -8.52
CA SER A 274 -14.50 14.75 -9.67
C SER A 274 -15.97 14.50 -9.33
N LYS A 275 -16.90 15.02 -10.14
CA LYS A 275 -18.34 14.74 -9.96
C LYS A 275 -18.75 13.25 -10.04
N ARG A 276 -17.79 12.36 -10.36
CA ARG A 276 -17.89 10.90 -10.41
C ARG A 276 -17.10 10.17 -9.30
N SER A 277 -16.45 10.87 -8.36
CA SER A 277 -15.87 10.20 -7.19
C SER A 277 -16.96 9.68 -6.26
N LEU A 278 -16.64 8.66 -5.46
CA LEU A 278 -17.65 7.82 -4.83
C LEU A 278 -18.53 8.57 -3.81
N HIS A 279 -17.94 9.45 -2.99
CA HIS A 279 -18.68 10.33 -2.08
C HIS A 279 -19.58 11.33 -2.84
N GLU A 280 -19.08 11.94 -3.91
CA GLU A 280 -19.83 12.85 -4.79
C GLU A 280 -21.03 12.13 -5.44
N LEU A 281 -20.95 10.82 -5.67
CA LEU A 281 -22.08 10.01 -6.12
C LEU A 281 -23.02 9.63 -4.96
N ALA A 282 -22.49 9.32 -3.77
CA ALA A 282 -23.25 9.02 -2.57
C ALA A 282 -24.17 10.19 -2.17
N LEU A 283 -23.65 11.42 -2.09
CA LEU A 283 -24.46 12.62 -1.85
C LEU A 283 -25.60 12.78 -2.87
N LYS A 284 -25.32 12.54 -4.16
CA LYS A 284 -26.31 12.63 -5.24
C LYS A 284 -27.34 11.51 -5.19
N ALA A 285 -27.01 10.38 -4.54
CA ALA A 285 -27.94 9.30 -4.22
C ALA A 285 -28.71 9.55 -2.90
N GLY A 286 -28.55 10.72 -2.27
CA GLY A 286 -29.27 11.12 -1.06
C GLY A 286 -28.57 10.80 0.27
N ARG A 287 -27.31 10.34 0.24
CA ARG A 287 -26.55 10.05 1.47
C ARG A 287 -26.16 11.31 2.22
N SER A 288 -26.29 11.24 3.53
CA SER A 288 -25.77 12.22 4.49
C SER A 288 -24.23 12.18 4.57
N TRP A 289 -23.64 13.18 5.20
CA TRP A 289 -22.22 13.12 5.55
C TRP A 289 -21.95 12.08 6.63
N ASP A 290 -22.85 11.92 7.60
CA ASP A 290 -22.65 11.05 8.76
C ASP A 290 -22.56 9.57 8.33
N GLU A 291 -23.40 9.15 7.39
CA GLU A 291 -23.28 7.84 6.70
C GLU A 291 -21.92 7.65 6.02
N ILE A 292 -21.35 8.70 5.41
CA ILE A 292 -20.07 8.62 4.70
C ILE A 292 -18.88 8.55 5.67
N HIS A 293 -18.97 9.15 6.87
CA HIS A 293 -17.96 9.00 7.93
C HIS A 293 -18.01 7.60 8.52
N HIS A 294 -19.19 7.17 8.95
CA HIS A 294 -19.38 5.85 9.54
C HIS A 294 -18.85 4.74 8.60
N LEU A 295 -19.10 4.88 7.30
CA LEU A 295 -18.53 4.03 6.26
C LEU A 295 -16.99 4.14 6.14
N ALA A 296 -16.44 5.35 6.11
CA ALA A 296 -14.99 5.57 6.02
C ALA A 296 -14.27 4.95 7.22
N ASP A 297 -14.82 5.12 8.42
CA ASP A 297 -14.29 4.61 9.68
C ASP A 297 -14.39 3.07 9.73
N CYS A 298 -15.55 2.50 9.36
CA CYS A 298 -15.76 1.05 9.29
C CYS A 298 -14.87 0.36 8.23
N ILE A 299 -14.60 0.99 7.09
CA ILE A 299 -13.68 0.46 6.08
C ILE A 299 -12.23 0.63 6.53
N LEU A 300 -11.80 1.85 6.86
CA LEU A 300 -10.39 2.14 7.08
C LEU A 300 -9.83 1.43 8.32
N SER A 301 -10.61 1.26 9.39
CA SER A 301 -10.23 0.41 10.54
C SER A 301 -9.93 -1.05 10.15
N ARG A 302 -10.47 -1.55 9.04
CA ARG A 302 -10.24 -2.90 8.50
C ARG A 302 -9.21 -2.94 7.35
N LEU A 303 -8.76 -1.79 6.84
CA LEU A 303 -7.71 -1.66 5.81
C LEU A 303 -6.35 -1.20 6.36
N CYS A 304 -6.34 -0.39 7.43
CA CYS A 304 -5.17 0.26 7.98
C CYS A 304 -4.55 -0.60 9.09
N VAL A 305 -3.27 -0.96 8.93
CA VAL A 305 -2.55 -1.78 9.92
C VAL A 305 -2.31 -1.03 11.22
N THR A 306 -2.33 0.31 11.21
CA THR A 306 -2.16 1.13 12.42
C THR A 306 -3.31 1.02 13.39
N GLU A 307 -4.55 0.88 12.90
CA GLU A 307 -5.74 0.72 13.74
C GLU A 307 -5.85 -0.70 14.33
N ASN A 308 -4.92 -1.58 13.94
CA ASN A 308 -4.79 -2.95 14.40
C ASN A 308 -3.42 -3.20 15.04
N TRP A 309 -2.63 -2.15 15.32
CA TRP A 309 -1.21 -2.27 15.62
C TRP A 309 -0.92 -3.25 16.77
N ASP A 310 -1.64 -3.13 17.89
CA ASP A 310 -1.42 -3.96 19.08
C ASP A 310 -1.76 -5.43 18.80
N ARG A 311 -2.93 -5.71 18.17
CA ARG A 311 -3.37 -7.05 17.78
C ARG A 311 -2.44 -7.71 16.75
N LEU A 312 -1.87 -6.93 15.83
CA LEU A 312 -0.87 -7.42 14.86
C LEU A 312 0.49 -7.68 15.52
N THR A 313 0.88 -6.84 16.49
CA THR A 313 2.10 -7.01 17.29
C THR A 313 2.01 -8.24 18.19
N GLU A 314 0.87 -8.46 18.85
CA GLU A 314 0.57 -9.65 19.66
C GLU A 314 0.60 -10.94 18.81
N ARG A 315 0.03 -10.89 17.60
CA ARG A 315 0.15 -11.98 16.60
C ARG A 315 1.56 -12.17 16.04
N GLY A 316 2.51 -11.30 16.35
CA GLY A 316 3.91 -11.39 15.90
C GLY A 316 4.09 -11.37 14.38
N VAL A 317 3.28 -10.59 13.64
CA VAL A 317 3.33 -10.57 12.17
C VAL A 317 4.38 -9.59 11.62
N ASP A 318 5.08 -10.00 10.56
CA ASP A 318 6.07 -9.14 9.91
C ASP A 318 5.39 -8.13 8.96
N MET A 319 5.78 -6.86 9.03
CA MET A 319 5.22 -5.78 8.19
C MET A 319 6.31 -4.90 7.60
N LEU A 320 6.22 -4.60 6.29
CA LEU A 320 7.09 -3.62 5.63
C LEU A 320 6.31 -2.83 4.56
N PHE A 321 6.22 -1.51 4.74
CA PHE A 321 5.58 -0.62 3.78
C PHE A 321 6.61 0.13 2.94
N GLN A 322 6.34 0.28 1.64
CA GLN A 322 7.25 0.94 0.70
C GLN A 322 6.52 2.00 -0.14
N PRO A 323 6.00 3.08 0.48
CA PRO A 323 5.33 4.15 -0.22
C PRO A 323 6.31 5.01 -1.03
N GLY A 324 5.86 5.49 -2.19
CA GLY A 324 6.53 6.58 -2.88
C GLY A 324 6.28 7.89 -2.14
N THR A 325 7.32 8.70 -1.94
CA THR A 325 7.16 10.02 -1.27
C THR A 325 6.18 10.95 -1.97
N HIS A 326 5.94 10.73 -3.27
CA HIS A 326 5.05 11.50 -4.14
C HIS A 326 3.98 10.57 -4.74
N ASP A 327 3.41 9.66 -3.95
CA ASP A 327 2.38 8.71 -4.38
C ASP A 327 0.96 9.19 -4.07
N TYR A 328 0.02 9.03 -5.02
CA TYR A 328 -1.40 9.41 -4.83
C TYR A 328 -2.21 8.38 -4.03
N VAL A 329 -1.72 7.15 -3.87
CA VAL A 329 -2.36 6.12 -3.05
C VAL A 329 -1.91 6.23 -1.60
N ALA A 330 -0.65 6.61 -1.38
CA ALA A 330 0.01 6.70 -0.07
C ALA A 330 0.57 8.12 0.18
N PHE A 331 -0.28 9.13 0.07
CA PHE A 331 0.10 10.54 0.22
C PHE A 331 0.41 10.96 1.67
N ASP A 332 -0.09 10.22 2.64
CA ASP A 332 -0.17 10.57 4.07
C ASP A 332 1.07 10.18 4.88
N ILE A 333 2.22 10.07 4.22
CA ILE A 333 3.51 9.73 4.83
C ILE A 333 3.89 10.66 6.00
N LEU A 334 3.53 11.95 5.94
CA LEU A 334 3.81 12.92 7.01
C LEU A 334 3.04 12.59 8.28
N TRP A 335 1.74 12.32 8.15
CA TRP A 335 0.90 11.96 9.29
C TRP A 335 1.30 10.58 9.83
N GLY A 336 1.53 9.62 8.94
CA GLY A 336 1.96 8.27 9.30
C GLY A 336 3.28 8.24 10.04
N ALA A 337 4.30 8.98 9.57
CA ALA A 337 5.60 9.09 10.23
C ALA A 337 5.52 9.75 11.61
N ARG A 338 4.67 10.78 11.78
CA ARG A 338 4.50 11.50 13.04
C ARG A 338 3.79 10.67 14.12
N ASN A 339 2.78 9.89 13.74
CA ASN A 339 1.91 9.19 14.69
C ASN A 339 2.24 7.69 14.84
N HIS A 340 2.87 7.08 13.84
CA HIS A 340 3.26 5.66 13.85
C HIS A 340 4.72 5.44 13.40
N PRO A 341 5.72 6.10 14.03
CA PRO A 341 7.13 5.97 13.67
C PRO A 341 7.68 4.54 13.86
N GLN A 342 6.98 3.67 14.59
CA GLN A 342 7.32 2.26 14.79
C GLN A 342 6.95 1.34 13.61
N LEU A 343 6.22 1.83 12.59
CA LEU A 343 5.95 1.03 11.40
C LEU A 343 7.23 0.94 10.53
N PRO A 344 7.70 -0.25 10.12
CA PRO A 344 8.83 -0.36 9.20
C PRO A 344 8.47 0.17 7.81
N VAL A 345 9.13 1.27 7.40
CA VAL A 345 8.86 1.97 6.14
C VAL A 345 10.14 2.21 5.34
N TYR A 346 10.05 2.07 4.00
CA TYR A 346 11.02 2.61 3.05
C TYR A 346 10.36 3.63 2.11
N TYR A 347 10.81 4.88 2.17
CA TYR A 347 10.38 5.96 1.31
C TYR A 347 11.18 5.98 0.00
N GLU A 348 10.50 5.84 -1.14
CA GLU A 348 11.12 6.06 -2.45
C GLU A 348 11.17 7.59 -2.73
N PRO A 349 12.35 8.25 -2.77
CA PRO A 349 12.49 9.69 -2.99
C PRO A 349 11.99 10.06 -4.39
N SER A 350 11.10 11.05 -4.50
CA SER A 350 10.31 11.35 -5.72
C SER A 350 9.61 10.14 -6.36
N GLY A 351 9.46 9.05 -5.60
CA GLY A 351 8.85 7.82 -6.06
C GLY A 351 7.33 7.83 -6.00
N GLY A 352 6.75 6.84 -6.64
CA GLY A 352 5.30 6.61 -6.63
C GLY A 352 4.67 6.34 -7.99
N HIS A 353 3.36 6.15 -7.99
CA HIS A 353 2.53 5.98 -9.19
C HIS A 353 2.72 7.13 -10.19
N ARG A 354 3.15 6.80 -11.41
CA ARG A 354 3.45 7.76 -12.50
C ARG A 354 4.51 8.80 -12.13
N GLN A 355 5.32 8.56 -11.11
CA GLN A 355 6.49 9.37 -10.79
C GLN A 355 7.78 8.77 -11.34
N THR A 356 8.79 9.62 -11.47
CA THR A 356 10.17 9.22 -11.72
C THR A 356 10.94 9.38 -10.41
N PRO A 357 11.42 8.29 -9.78
CA PRO A 357 12.23 8.39 -8.57
C PRO A 357 13.44 9.30 -8.75
N HIS A 358 13.85 9.94 -7.66
CA HIS A 358 15.01 10.82 -7.60
C HIS A 358 16.28 10.12 -8.12
N SER A 359 17.18 10.87 -8.76
CA SER A 359 18.39 10.32 -9.37
C SER A 359 19.29 9.54 -8.40
N ALA A 360 19.28 9.95 -7.13
CA ALA A 360 20.00 9.34 -6.00
C ALA A 360 19.20 8.26 -5.23
N ALA A 361 18.04 7.82 -5.74
CA ALA A 361 17.29 6.70 -5.15
C ALA A 361 18.12 5.39 -5.12
N ALA A 362 17.76 4.46 -4.21
CA ALA A 362 18.43 3.17 -4.08
C ALA A 362 18.07 2.22 -5.25
N LYS A 363 18.80 2.34 -6.37
CA LYS A 363 18.63 1.54 -7.61
C LYS A 363 18.79 0.02 -7.41
N ASN A 364 19.37 -0.37 -6.29
CA ASN A 364 19.70 -1.73 -5.87
C ASN A 364 18.81 -2.23 -4.70
N ASN A 365 17.69 -1.56 -4.38
CA ASN A 365 16.79 -1.97 -3.31
C ASN A 365 16.24 -3.39 -3.55
N GLN A 366 16.44 -4.30 -2.59
CA GLN A 366 15.96 -5.68 -2.59
C GLN A 366 15.07 -6.00 -1.38
N ASN A 367 14.45 -4.99 -0.77
CA ASN A 367 13.62 -5.10 0.44
C ASN A 367 12.63 -6.26 0.44
N LEU A 368 11.89 -6.48 -0.67
CA LEU A 368 10.95 -7.61 -0.76
C LEU A 368 11.65 -8.96 -0.59
N ASN A 369 12.85 -9.13 -1.14
CA ASN A 369 13.62 -10.37 -1.04
C ASN A 369 14.21 -10.52 0.37
N ALA A 370 14.77 -9.45 0.94
CA ALA A 370 15.29 -9.45 2.31
C ALA A 370 14.19 -9.79 3.34
N PHE A 371 13.03 -9.15 3.19
CA PHE A 371 11.84 -9.35 4.02
C PHE A 371 11.31 -10.78 3.94
N LEU A 372 11.03 -11.29 2.73
CA LEU A 372 10.52 -12.65 2.55
C LEU A 372 11.54 -13.70 3.03
N TRP A 373 12.84 -13.48 2.80
CA TRP A 373 13.88 -14.40 3.28
C TRP A 373 13.92 -14.48 4.81
N ASN A 374 13.93 -13.32 5.48
CA ASN A 374 13.94 -13.27 6.94
C ASN A 374 12.63 -13.81 7.54
N HIS A 375 11.47 -13.53 6.92
CA HIS A 375 10.20 -14.08 7.36
C HIS A 375 10.17 -15.62 7.32
N PHE A 376 10.60 -16.24 6.22
CA PHE A 376 10.53 -17.70 6.08
C PHE A 376 11.69 -18.44 6.78
N PHE A 377 12.90 -17.87 6.81
CA PHE A 377 14.11 -18.59 7.21
C PHE A 377 14.93 -17.92 8.32
N GLY A 378 14.56 -16.71 8.77
CA GLY A 378 15.31 -15.95 9.76
C GLY A 378 16.68 -15.49 9.26
N GLY A 379 17.75 -16.05 9.84
CA GLY A 379 19.13 -15.64 9.57
C GLY A 379 19.47 -14.31 10.24
N GLU A 380 20.20 -13.45 9.53
CA GLU A 380 20.50 -12.10 10.03
C GLU A 380 19.22 -11.26 10.22
N PRO A 381 19.12 -10.45 11.28
CA PRO A 381 17.98 -9.57 11.50
C PRO A 381 17.94 -8.42 10.49
N LEU A 382 16.72 -7.97 10.20
CA LEU A 382 16.44 -6.76 9.42
C LEU A 382 16.68 -5.49 10.27
N LEU A 383 16.99 -4.37 9.61
CA LEU A 383 16.96 -3.03 10.20
C LEU A 383 15.60 -2.79 10.87
N GLN A 384 15.62 -2.20 12.06
CA GLN A 384 14.43 -1.74 12.80
C GLN A 384 14.24 -0.22 12.63
N PRO A 385 13.02 0.31 12.83
CA PRO A 385 12.73 1.73 12.66
C PRO A 385 13.62 2.63 13.54
N PRO A 386 14.40 3.55 12.95
CA PRO A 386 15.28 4.43 13.71
C PRO A 386 14.53 5.66 14.24
N LYS A 387 15.11 6.30 15.26
CA LYS A 387 14.63 7.61 15.75
C LYS A 387 15.39 8.73 15.05
N SER A 388 14.67 9.72 14.53
CA SER A 388 15.23 10.95 13.98
C SER A 388 14.99 12.14 14.92
N ASN A 389 16.01 12.97 15.10
CA ASN A 389 15.95 14.26 15.78
C ASN A 389 16.54 15.35 14.88
N TYR A 390 16.26 16.61 15.20
CA TYR A 390 16.87 17.75 14.52
C TYR A 390 17.07 18.94 15.48
N THR A 391 17.98 19.84 15.12
CA THR A 391 18.13 21.15 15.75
C THR A 391 18.29 22.24 14.68
N ILE A 392 17.56 23.35 14.85
CA ILE A 392 17.71 24.53 14.00
C ILE A 392 18.83 25.40 14.58
N SER A 393 19.76 25.80 13.71
CA SER A 393 20.75 26.84 13.91
C SER A 393 20.66 27.82 12.75
N LYS A 394 21.18 29.06 12.91
CA LYS A 394 20.86 30.18 12.01
C LYS A 394 20.88 29.84 10.51
N ASP A 395 21.94 29.18 10.04
CA ASP A 395 22.12 28.84 8.63
C ASP A 395 21.93 27.34 8.32
N LYS A 396 21.61 26.50 9.30
CA LYS A 396 21.62 25.04 9.16
C LYS A 396 20.57 24.32 10.01
N LEU A 397 19.87 23.38 9.40
CA LEU A 397 19.14 22.31 10.08
C LEU A 397 20.10 21.12 10.27
N SER A 398 20.54 20.88 11.49
CA SER A 398 21.31 19.69 11.85
C SER A 398 20.35 18.54 12.14
N VAL A 399 20.50 17.41 11.44
CA VAL A 399 19.68 16.21 11.58
C VAL A 399 20.52 15.06 12.13
N SER A 400 19.95 14.30 13.05
CA SER A 400 20.56 13.11 13.63
C SER A 400 19.60 11.91 13.62
N VAL A 401 20.11 10.72 13.30
CA VAL A 401 19.31 9.48 13.21
C VAL A 401 20.02 8.33 13.95
N SER A 402 19.33 7.69 14.88
CA SER A 402 19.87 6.60 15.72
C SER A 402 19.08 5.29 15.55
N PHE A 403 19.80 4.19 15.40
CA PHE A 403 19.25 2.83 15.40
C PHE A 403 19.44 2.23 16.79
N ASN A 404 18.43 2.37 17.64
CA ASN A 404 18.49 1.90 19.04
C ASN A 404 18.32 0.38 19.16
N GLU A 405 17.72 -0.25 18.15
CA GLU A 405 17.33 -1.66 18.14
C GLU A 405 17.77 -2.34 16.83
N GLY A 406 18.03 -3.65 16.90
CA GLY A 406 18.48 -4.43 15.75
C GLY A 406 19.87 -4.07 15.23
N PRO A 407 20.17 -4.36 13.96
CA PRO A 407 21.50 -4.17 13.37
C PRO A 407 21.74 -2.72 12.95
N GLN A 408 22.98 -2.26 13.09
CA GLN A 408 23.40 -0.97 12.54
C GLN A 408 23.48 -1.00 11.00
N PRO A 409 23.02 0.05 10.30
CA PRO A 409 23.19 0.17 8.86
C PRO A 409 24.66 0.43 8.47
N LYS A 410 24.95 0.37 7.16
CA LYS A 410 26.27 0.61 6.55
C LYS A 410 26.29 1.78 5.58
N SER A 411 25.15 2.42 5.34
CA SER A 411 25.03 3.71 4.67
C SER A 411 23.82 4.48 5.20
N GLY A 412 23.82 5.79 5.02
CA GLY A 412 22.70 6.69 5.29
C GLY A 412 22.72 7.82 4.27
N ARG A 413 21.56 8.17 3.71
CA ARG A 413 21.39 9.27 2.75
C ARG A 413 20.14 10.04 3.12
N ILE A 414 20.21 11.37 3.13
CA ILE A 414 19.11 12.28 3.47
C ILE A 414 18.63 13.02 2.22
N TRP A 415 17.33 13.30 2.16
CA TRP A 415 16.69 14.18 1.18
C TRP A 415 15.87 15.24 1.91
N TRP A 416 15.69 16.39 1.29
CA TRP A 416 14.79 17.43 1.77
C TRP A 416 14.06 18.16 0.65
N ILE A 417 13.02 18.91 1.01
CA ILE A 417 12.25 19.76 0.11
C ILE A 417 11.59 20.88 0.93
N TYR A 418 11.70 22.12 0.46
CA TYR A 418 11.15 23.29 1.12
C TYR A 418 9.66 23.50 0.80
N ASP A 419 8.92 24.12 1.72
CA ASP A 419 7.54 24.62 1.58
C ASP A 419 6.48 23.69 0.97
N ARG A 420 6.76 22.37 1.00
CA ARG A 420 5.98 21.34 0.32
C ARG A 420 4.49 21.43 0.69
N ALA A 421 3.64 21.52 -0.34
CA ALA A 421 2.19 21.67 -0.21
C ALA A 421 1.51 20.54 0.61
N PRO A 422 0.25 20.72 1.09
CA PRO A 422 -0.45 19.73 1.90
C PRO A 422 -0.52 18.33 1.27
N ALA A 423 -0.37 17.29 2.09
CA ALA A 423 -0.52 15.90 1.68
C ALA A 423 -1.91 15.66 1.06
N GLY A 424 -1.98 14.87 -0.02
CA GLY A 424 -3.23 14.66 -0.75
C GLY A 424 -3.61 15.75 -1.76
N SER A 425 -2.76 16.78 -1.95
CA SER A 425 -2.95 17.79 -3.00
C SER A 425 -2.20 17.46 -4.31
N ALA A 426 -2.61 18.08 -5.42
CA ALA A 426 -1.92 18.04 -6.70
C ALA A 426 -0.49 18.64 -6.67
N PRO A 427 -0.24 19.84 -6.07
CA PRO A 427 1.11 20.38 -5.96
C PRO A 427 2.07 19.46 -5.19
N PHE A 428 1.61 18.80 -4.12
CA PHE A 428 2.39 17.82 -3.34
C PHE A 428 2.90 16.61 -4.16
N LEU A 429 2.26 16.31 -5.31
CA LEU A 429 2.71 15.30 -6.27
C LEU A 429 3.43 15.86 -7.51
N HIS A 430 3.46 17.19 -7.66
CA HIS A 430 4.01 17.88 -8.82
C HIS A 430 5.41 18.37 -8.55
N GLU A 431 5.56 19.19 -7.51
CA GLU A 431 6.86 19.57 -7.01
C GLU A 431 7.60 18.30 -6.59
N GLN A 432 8.84 18.15 -7.04
CA GLN A 432 9.70 17.01 -6.77
C GLN A 432 10.81 17.44 -5.82
N ILE A 433 11.41 16.49 -5.10
CA ILE A 433 12.68 16.72 -4.40
C ILE A 433 13.71 17.17 -5.46
N PRO A 434 14.28 18.39 -5.36
CA PRO A 434 15.19 18.88 -6.39
C PRO A 434 16.50 18.08 -6.45
N ALA A 435 17.17 18.13 -7.60
CA ALA A 435 18.33 17.28 -7.88
C ALA A 435 19.55 17.55 -6.96
N ASP A 436 19.60 18.74 -6.33
CA ASP A 436 20.59 19.19 -5.35
C ASP A 436 20.19 18.92 -3.89
N GLN A 437 18.93 18.59 -3.61
CA GLN A 437 18.41 18.52 -2.22
C GLN A 437 18.51 17.11 -1.62
N TRP A 438 19.73 16.59 -1.62
CA TRP A 438 20.11 15.35 -0.97
C TRP A 438 21.61 15.34 -0.62
N MET A 439 22.01 14.53 0.35
CA MET A 439 23.42 14.24 0.65
C MET A 439 23.58 12.87 1.31
N GLU A 440 24.78 12.27 1.27
CA GLU A 440 25.12 11.19 2.20
C GLU A 440 25.15 11.73 3.63
N MET A 441 24.85 10.88 4.61
CA MET A 441 24.99 11.16 6.03
C MET A 441 26.33 10.63 6.53
N GLU A 442 26.98 11.36 7.43
CA GLU A 442 28.16 10.88 8.14
C GLU A 442 27.76 9.95 9.29
N TYR A 443 28.62 9.02 9.68
CA TYR A 443 28.38 8.13 10.83
C TYR A 443 29.40 8.39 11.93
N ASP A 444 28.95 8.92 13.06
CA ASP A 444 29.80 9.03 14.25
C ASP A 444 29.84 7.69 14.99
N ALA A 445 30.94 6.97 14.84
CA ALA A 445 31.21 5.71 15.52
C ALA A 445 31.34 5.83 17.05
N LYS A 446 31.44 7.05 17.63
CA LYS A 446 31.47 7.26 19.09
C LYS A 446 30.07 7.28 19.71
N THR A 447 29.10 7.90 19.03
CA THR A 447 27.71 8.00 19.49
C THR A 447 26.79 6.95 18.87
N GLY A 448 27.18 6.31 17.76
CA GLY A 448 26.34 5.38 17.00
C GLY A 448 25.27 6.07 16.14
N VAL A 449 25.47 7.36 15.85
CA VAL A 449 24.48 8.24 15.22
C VAL A 449 24.90 8.60 13.80
N TRP A 450 23.92 8.63 12.89
CA TRP A 450 24.09 9.21 11.56
C TRP A 450 23.71 10.69 11.57
N THR A 451 24.56 11.56 11.03
CA THR A 451 24.37 13.01 11.04
C THR A 451 24.41 13.62 9.64
N ALA A 452 23.68 14.72 9.47
CA ALA A 452 23.79 15.59 8.30
C ALA A 452 23.44 17.04 8.70
N ALA A 453 24.02 18.02 8.01
CA ALA A 453 23.70 19.44 8.20
C ALA A 453 23.16 20.01 6.90
N ILE A 454 21.84 20.20 6.82
CA ILE A 454 21.18 20.78 5.66
C ILE A 454 21.32 22.31 5.72
N PRO A 455 21.93 22.97 4.72
CA PRO A 455 21.98 24.42 4.66
C PRO A 455 20.57 24.99 4.46
N LEU A 456 20.17 25.88 5.37
CA LEU A 456 18.89 26.58 5.28
C LEU A 456 18.97 27.71 4.25
N LYS A 457 17.93 27.80 3.41
CA LYS A 457 17.77 28.88 2.43
C LYS A 457 16.77 29.91 2.99
N GLU A 458 17.06 31.19 2.82
CA GLU A 458 16.14 32.27 3.22
C GLU A 458 14.84 32.24 2.39
N GLY A 459 13.76 32.76 2.97
CA GLY A 459 12.48 32.96 2.27
C GLY A 459 11.54 31.76 2.23
N PHE A 460 11.91 30.62 2.84
CA PHE A 460 11.06 29.44 2.96
C PHE A 460 10.46 29.33 4.38
N SER A 461 9.17 28.98 4.49
CA SER A 461 8.49 28.83 5.78
C SER A 461 8.68 27.46 6.44
N ARG A 462 9.03 26.44 5.66
CA ARG A 462 9.12 25.04 6.07
C ARG A 462 10.19 24.27 5.31
N ILE A 463 10.67 23.21 5.94
CA ILE A 463 11.47 22.15 5.30
C ILE A 463 10.96 20.76 5.73
N ASP A 464 10.66 19.93 4.75
CA ASP A 464 10.44 18.49 4.94
C ASP A 464 11.76 17.74 4.72
N PHE A 465 12.07 16.75 5.56
CA PHE A 465 13.22 15.86 5.37
C PHE A 465 12.92 14.40 5.74
N PHE A 466 13.71 13.49 5.18
CA PHE A 466 13.81 12.10 5.62
C PHE A 466 15.13 11.50 5.14
N SER A 467 15.59 10.43 5.80
CA SER A 467 16.73 9.63 5.37
C SER A 467 16.35 8.19 5.07
N ASN A 468 17.16 7.54 4.22
CA ASN A 468 17.16 6.10 3.98
C ASN A 468 18.52 5.53 4.36
N HIS A 469 18.51 4.49 5.18
CA HIS A 469 19.70 3.79 5.65
C HIS A 469 19.74 2.38 5.06
N GLY A 470 20.91 1.94 4.62
CA GLY A 470 21.09 0.68 3.89
C GLY A 470 22.02 -0.29 4.59
N ARG A 471 21.72 -1.59 4.50
CA ARG A 471 22.69 -2.66 4.78
C ARG A 471 22.46 -3.86 3.87
N GLU A 472 23.43 -4.76 3.81
CA GLU A 472 23.18 -6.12 3.32
C GLU A 472 22.72 -7.00 4.48
N VAL A 473 21.72 -7.84 4.23
CA VAL A 473 21.14 -8.82 5.16
C VAL A 473 20.89 -10.10 4.37
N ASN A 474 21.45 -11.24 4.77
CA ASN A 474 21.23 -12.54 4.11
C ASN A 474 21.51 -12.52 2.58
N GLY A 475 22.46 -11.69 2.13
CA GLY A 475 22.80 -11.52 0.70
C GLY A 475 21.85 -10.61 -0.10
N TYR A 476 20.96 -9.86 0.55
CA TYR A 476 20.06 -8.89 -0.08
C TYR A 476 20.28 -7.48 0.48
N LYS A 477 20.23 -6.46 -0.39
CA LYS A 477 20.33 -5.05 0.00
C LYS A 477 19.00 -4.54 0.57
N GLN A 478 18.92 -4.44 1.90
CA GLN A 478 17.79 -3.83 2.61
C GLN A 478 18.02 -2.32 2.75
N TYR A 479 16.94 -1.54 2.64
CA TYR A 479 16.89 -0.13 2.97
C TYR A 479 15.67 0.16 3.86
N LEU A 480 15.86 0.95 4.93
CA LEU A 480 14.79 1.42 5.81
C LEU A 480 14.93 2.93 6.02
N SER A 481 13.81 3.64 6.19
CA SER A 481 13.79 5.09 6.37
C SER A 481 13.71 5.51 7.83
N CYS A 482 14.16 6.73 8.12
CA CYS A 482 13.69 7.44 9.32
C CYS A 482 12.26 7.99 9.11
N PRO A 483 11.55 8.37 10.19
CA PRO A 483 10.30 9.11 10.09
C PRO A 483 10.42 10.35 9.19
N TYR A 484 9.51 10.46 8.22
CA TYR A 484 9.40 11.65 7.37
C TYR A 484 8.96 12.84 8.22
N THR A 485 9.81 13.85 8.33
CA THR A 485 9.70 14.93 9.32
C THR A 485 9.47 16.27 8.63
N ARG A 486 8.50 17.04 9.11
CA ARG A 486 8.29 18.46 8.75
C ARG A 486 8.83 19.35 9.86
N VAL A 487 9.52 20.41 9.46
CA VAL A 487 10.07 21.45 10.34
C VAL A 487 9.56 22.80 9.88
N GLU A 488 8.88 23.54 10.77
CA GLU A 488 8.54 24.94 10.52
C GLU A 488 9.77 25.83 10.81
N LEU A 489 10.07 26.75 9.90
CA LEU A 489 11.21 27.67 9.98
C LEU A 489 10.70 29.04 10.47
N SER A 490 11.16 29.48 11.65
CA SER A 490 10.70 30.73 12.24
C SER A 490 11.28 31.94 11.49
N PRO A 491 10.46 32.92 11.04
CA PRO A 491 10.97 34.13 10.37
C PRO A 491 11.96 34.96 11.20
N SER A 492 11.97 34.76 12.52
CA SER A 492 12.87 35.40 13.50
C SER A 492 14.23 34.70 13.65
N GLN A 493 14.57 33.72 12.81
CA GLN A 493 15.85 33.00 12.82
C GLN A 493 16.75 33.29 11.60
N HIS A 494 16.35 34.22 10.73
CA HIS A 494 17.19 34.75 9.63
C HIS A 494 18.06 35.94 10.05
#